data_AF-A0A954W170-F1
#
_entry.id   AF-A0A954W170-F1
#
_cell.length_a   1.000
_cell.length_b   1.000
_cell.length_c   1.000
_cell.angle_alpha   90.00
_cell.angle_beta   90.00
_cell.angle_gamma   90.00
#
_symmetry.space_group_name_H-M   'P 1'
#
loop_
_entity.id
_entity.type
_entity.pdbx_description
1 polymer ?
#
loop_
_entity_poly.entity_id
_entity_poly.type
_entity_poly.pdbx_seq_one_letter_code
_entity_poly.pdbx_strand_id
1 'polypeptide(L)'
;MTRDNAKQDDSSAASSDFPAVVLDRVALVGMSTDSIARLPNFKRKTHHVPDQVNSHTQAFVAKLAADQVRADLDSVFASLRSTFRFTRKQLQSTDWGDGTGCICTPYFRYSSSVFQDADAPDQATWRREVTQIEDLRHVLDDRFNSVFCEQFDTVEVVPTTAIDLEEVIDRLESVQDERIWVEYDRHITFCEVTLEDHPERIRITPEAFQIIHPDRPSSKTLFDSLFRMQTKLLGANLPHDES
;
A
#
# COMPACT_ATOMS: atom_id res chain seq x y z
N MET A 1 51.25 -15.83 -36.07
CA MET A 1 50.17 -16.52 -36.80
C MET A 1 49.83 -17.72 -35.93
N THR A 2 48.75 -17.75 -35.16
CA THR A 2 47.34 -17.68 -35.57
C THR A 2 46.49 -17.15 -34.40
N ARG A 3 45.38 -16.46 -34.73
CA ARG A 3 44.34 -15.94 -33.82
C ARG A 3 43.41 -17.08 -33.36
N ASP A 4 42.81 -16.92 -32.18
CA ASP A 4 41.42 -17.32 -31.79
C ASP A 4 41.25 -16.91 -30.32
N ASN A 5 40.72 -15.73 -29.98
CA ASN A 5 39.33 -15.28 -29.96
C ASN A 5 38.34 -16.15 -29.15
N ALA A 6 38.11 -15.69 -27.91
CA ALA A 6 36.83 -15.54 -27.21
C ALA A 6 35.77 -16.65 -27.28
N LYS A 7 35.38 -17.15 -26.10
CA LYS A 7 34.00 -16.95 -25.64
C LYS A 7 33.94 -16.94 -24.11
N GLN A 8 33.53 -15.78 -23.62
CA GLN A 8 33.21 -15.46 -22.25
C GLN A 8 31.78 -15.95 -22.05
N ASP A 9 31.59 -16.96 -21.21
CA ASP A 9 30.27 -17.40 -20.78
C ASP A 9 29.76 -16.37 -19.77
N ASP A 10 29.12 -15.33 -20.29
CA ASP A 10 28.31 -14.39 -19.52
C ASP A 10 26.88 -14.95 -19.48
N SER A 11 26.64 -15.91 -18.60
CA SER A 11 25.29 -16.30 -18.22
C SER A 11 24.77 -15.26 -17.22
N SER A 12 24.31 -14.13 -17.74
CA SER A 12 23.43 -13.21 -17.02
C SER A 12 22.15 -13.96 -16.67
N ALA A 13 22.03 -14.37 -15.41
CA ALA A 13 20.75 -14.75 -14.84
C ALA A 13 19.89 -13.49 -14.82
N ALA A 14 18.85 -13.45 -15.64
CA ALA A 14 17.84 -12.40 -15.58
C ALA A 14 17.30 -12.35 -14.13
N SER A 15 17.68 -11.31 -13.40
CA SER A 15 17.10 -10.99 -12.10
C SER A 15 15.61 -10.73 -12.34
N SER A 16 14.77 -11.48 -11.63
CA SER A 16 13.35 -11.16 -11.60
C SER A 16 13.18 -9.92 -10.72
N ASP A 17 13.30 -8.73 -11.31
CA ASP A 17 13.16 -7.45 -10.58
C ASP A 17 11.71 -7.05 -10.31
N PHE A 18 10.75 -7.91 -10.69
CA PHE A 18 9.47 -7.91 -9.99
C PHE A 18 9.68 -8.49 -8.59
N PRO A 19 9.35 -7.75 -7.53
CA PRO A 19 9.62 -8.21 -6.17
C PRO A 19 8.88 -9.53 -5.94
N ALA A 20 9.64 -10.60 -5.71
CA ALA A 20 9.09 -11.79 -5.07
C ALA A 20 8.47 -11.31 -3.76
N VAL A 21 7.14 -11.42 -3.66
CA VAL A 21 6.41 -10.79 -2.57
C VAL A 21 6.73 -11.54 -1.29
N VAL A 22 7.46 -10.87 -0.41
CA VAL A 22 7.68 -11.32 0.95
C VAL A 22 6.58 -10.71 1.81
N LEU A 23 5.88 -11.55 2.58
CA LEU A 23 4.70 -11.13 3.37
C LEU A 23 5.01 -10.02 4.38
N ASP A 24 6.25 -9.93 4.85
CA ASP A 24 6.72 -8.89 5.77
C ASP A 24 6.63 -7.47 5.18
N ARG A 25 6.48 -7.36 3.86
CA ARG A 25 6.44 -6.11 3.10
C ARG A 25 5.10 -5.87 2.43
N VAL A 26 4.12 -6.70 2.73
CA VAL A 26 2.75 -6.49 2.26
C VAL A 26 1.99 -5.67 3.29
N ALA A 27 1.26 -4.67 2.81
CA ALA A 27 0.33 -3.88 3.58
C ALA A 27 -1.07 -3.96 2.95
N LEU A 28 -2.10 -4.04 3.79
CA LEU A 28 -3.44 -3.64 3.39
C LEU A 28 -3.60 -2.17 3.70
N VAL A 29 -4.07 -1.38 2.74
CA VAL A 29 -4.08 0.08 2.81
C VAL A 29 -5.46 0.59 2.45
N GLY A 30 -5.88 1.61 3.18
CA GLY A 30 -7.09 2.37 2.93
C GLY A 30 -6.78 3.85 2.97
N MET A 31 -7.11 4.55 1.90
CA MET A 31 -6.91 5.99 1.80
C MET A 31 -8.25 6.71 1.67
N SER A 32 -8.33 7.90 2.27
CA SER A 32 -9.45 8.82 2.05
C SER A 32 -8.98 10.25 2.24
N THR A 33 -9.52 11.16 1.46
CA THR A 33 -9.20 12.58 1.54
C THR A 33 -10.37 13.37 2.12
N ASP A 34 -10.06 14.44 2.86
CA ASP A 34 -11.05 15.44 3.28
C ASP A 34 -10.40 16.83 3.26
N SER A 35 -11.23 17.86 3.11
CA SER A 35 -10.75 19.24 3.11
C SER A 35 -10.21 19.60 4.50
N ILE A 36 -9.03 20.24 4.55
CA ILE A 36 -8.44 20.72 5.81
C ILE A 36 -9.40 21.64 6.57
N ALA A 37 -10.21 22.42 5.84
CA ALA A 37 -11.20 23.33 6.43
C ALA A 37 -12.40 22.63 7.11
N ARG A 38 -12.57 21.33 6.90
CA ARG A 38 -13.60 20.48 7.51
C ARG A 38 -13.08 19.68 8.70
N LEU A 39 -11.77 19.67 8.93
CA LEU A 39 -11.20 18.98 10.08
C LEU A 39 -11.78 19.57 11.39
N PRO A 40 -12.16 18.73 12.38
CA PRO A 40 -12.93 19.17 13.53
C PRO A 40 -12.29 20.30 14.36
N ASN A 41 -10.96 20.31 14.43
CA ASN A 41 -10.21 21.33 15.17
C ASN A 41 -9.85 22.57 14.34
N PHE A 42 -10.30 22.68 13.08
CA PHE A 42 -10.05 23.82 12.22
C PHE A 42 -10.90 25.04 12.63
N LYS A 43 -10.24 26.13 13.03
CA LYS A 43 -10.90 27.36 13.47
C LYS A 43 -10.97 28.38 12.34
N ARG A 44 -12.10 28.47 11.64
CA ARG A 44 -12.30 29.35 10.47
C ARG A 44 -11.93 30.83 10.66
N LYS A 45 -11.95 31.35 11.89
CA LYS A 45 -11.59 32.75 12.20
C LYS A 45 -10.09 32.97 12.43
N THR A 46 -9.31 31.91 12.62
CA THR A 46 -7.91 31.99 13.09
C THR A 46 -6.96 31.21 12.22
N HIS A 47 -7.42 30.10 11.64
CA HIS A 47 -6.62 29.24 10.80
C HIS A 47 -6.82 29.59 9.32
N HIS A 48 -5.73 29.50 8.57
CA HIS A 48 -5.74 29.56 7.12
C HIS A 48 -5.58 28.15 6.58
N VAL A 49 -6.23 27.86 5.45
CA VAL A 49 -5.99 26.62 4.71
C VAL A 49 -4.64 26.79 4.01
N PRO A 50 -3.68 25.88 4.22
CA PRO A 50 -2.41 25.93 3.52
C PRO A 50 -2.57 25.80 2.00
N ASP A 51 -1.71 26.47 1.26
CA ASP A 51 -1.60 26.38 -0.21
C ASP A 51 -0.31 25.70 -0.66
N GLN A 52 0.53 25.27 0.29
CA GLN A 52 1.80 24.57 0.06
C GLN A 52 1.98 23.47 1.10
N VAL A 53 2.82 22.49 0.75
CA VAL A 53 3.21 21.40 1.64
C VAL A 53 4.63 21.59 2.15
N ASN A 54 4.77 21.68 3.47
CA ASN A 54 6.05 21.69 4.17
C ASN A 54 5.91 21.09 5.57
N SER A 55 7.01 20.92 6.29
CA SER A 55 6.98 20.29 7.64
C SER A 55 6.07 21.02 8.64
N HIS A 56 5.92 22.35 8.51
CA HIS A 56 5.06 23.12 9.39
C HIS A 56 3.57 22.92 9.07
N THR A 57 3.19 22.97 7.79
CA THR A 57 1.80 22.74 7.37
C THR A 57 1.37 21.30 7.59
N GLN A 58 2.29 20.34 7.39
CA GLN A 58 2.10 18.93 7.75
C GLN A 58 1.78 18.76 9.24
N ALA A 59 2.64 19.28 10.13
CA ALA A 59 2.43 19.22 11.57
C ALA A 59 1.13 19.92 12.01
N PHE A 60 0.77 21.01 11.35
CA PHE A 60 -0.50 21.70 11.57
C PHE A 60 -1.70 20.81 11.23
N VAL A 61 -1.75 20.23 10.03
CA VAL A 61 -2.83 19.33 9.59
C VAL A 61 -2.96 18.12 10.52
N ALA A 62 -1.83 17.49 10.83
CA ALA A 62 -1.82 16.29 11.65
C ALA A 62 -2.32 16.58 13.09
N LYS A 63 -1.96 17.74 13.65
CA LYS A 63 -2.51 18.23 14.93
C LYS A 63 -4.02 18.48 14.88
N LEU A 64 -4.57 18.96 13.76
CA LEU A 64 -6.01 19.15 13.65
C LEU A 64 -6.77 17.81 13.71
N ALA A 65 -6.18 16.75 13.19
CA ALA A 65 -6.78 15.41 13.09
C ALA A 65 -6.49 14.49 14.29
N ALA A 66 -5.62 14.90 15.22
CA ALA A 66 -5.14 14.04 16.31
C ALA A 66 -6.25 13.36 17.13
N ASP A 67 -7.35 14.07 17.43
CA ASP A 67 -8.45 13.50 18.20
C ASP A 67 -9.24 12.44 17.42
N GLN A 68 -9.35 12.62 16.10
CA GLN A 68 -10.02 11.65 15.23
C GLN A 68 -9.14 10.40 15.02
N VAL A 69 -7.82 10.56 14.91
CA VAL A 69 -6.87 9.42 14.91
C VAL A 69 -6.98 8.64 16.23
N ARG A 70 -7.02 9.33 17.37
CA ARG A 70 -7.24 8.67 18.68
C ARG A 70 -8.55 7.90 18.72
N ALA A 71 -9.66 8.51 18.26
CA ALA A 71 -10.96 7.86 18.24
C ALA A 71 -11.00 6.63 17.32
N ASP A 72 -10.32 6.70 16.18
CA ASP A 72 -10.14 5.57 15.25
C ASP A 72 -9.38 4.41 15.92
N LEU A 73 -8.27 4.71 16.60
CA LEU A 73 -7.49 3.71 17.35
C LEU A 73 -8.31 3.11 18.51
N ASP A 74 -9.04 3.92 19.28
CA ASP A 74 -9.89 3.42 20.37
C ASP A 74 -10.96 2.45 19.85
N SER A 75 -11.59 2.79 18.72
CA SER A 75 -12.60 1.95 18.05
C SER A 75 -12.01 0.63 17.57
N VAL A 76 -10.87 0.67 16.88
CA VAL A 76 -10.20 -0.53 16.38
C VAL A 76 -9.68 -1.38 17.54
N PHE A 77 -9.11 -0.77 18.58
CA PHE A 77 -8.65 -1.48 19.78
C PHE A 77 -9.78 -2.23 20.46
N ALA A 78 -10.94 -1.59 20.65
CA ALA A 78 -12.11 -2.22 21.25
C ALA A 78 -12.60 -3.41 20.41
N SER A 79 -12.67 -3.25 19.08
CA SER A 79 -13.10 -4.27 18.13
C SER A 79 -12.13 -5.45 18.06
N LEU A 80 -10.82 -5.20 18.04
CA LEU A 80 -9.79 -6.24 18.09
C LEU A 80 -9.87 -7.03 19.41
N ARG A 81 -10.01 -6.33 20.53
CA ARG A 81 -10.09 -6.96 21.85
C ARG A 81 -11.31 -7.87 21.97
N SER A 82 -12.48 -7.45 21.50
CA SER A 82 -13.71 -8.24 21.59
C SER A 82 -13.69 -9.45 20.64
N THR A 83 -13.24 -9.24 19.40
CA THR A 83 -13.31 -10.23 18.32
C THR A 83 -12.21 -11.29 18.42
N PHE A 84 -10.96 -10.87 18.61
CA PHE A 84 -9.82 -11.78 18.74
C PHE A 84 -9.58 -12.24 20.17
N ARG A 85 -10.27 -11.65 21.15
CA ARG A 85 -10.09 -11.91 22.59
C ARG A 85 -8.65 -11.70 23.07
N PHE A 86 -7.95 -10.74 22.47
CA PHE A 86 -6.58 -10.40 22.87
C PHE A 86 -6.52 -9.98 24.33
N THR A 87 -5.47 -10.43 25.01
CA THR A 87 -5.16 -9.96 26.37
C THR A 87 -4.54 -8.56 26.32
N ARG A 88 -4.56 -7.83 27.45
CA ARG A 88 -3.91 -6.52 27.59
C ARG A 88 -2.42 -6.54 27.17
N LYS A 89 -1.72 -7.68 27.34
CA LYS A 89 -0.29 -7.79 26.98
C LYS A 89 -0.07 -7.95 25.48
N GLN A 90 -1.04 -8.53 24.77
CA GLN A 90 -0.97 -8.79 23.34
C GLN A 90 -1.43 -7.60 22.51
N LEU A 91 -2.18 -6.67 23.10
CA LEU A 91 -2.74 -5.52 22.42
C LEU A 91 -2.12 -4.24 22.99
N GLN A 92 -1.21 -3.64 22.23
CA GLN A 92 -0.51 -2.41 22.62
C GLN A 92 -0.93 -1.29 21.68
N SER A 93 -1.52 -0.22 22.21
CA SER A 93 -1.86 0.97 21.44
C SER A 93 -0.93 2.11 21.82
N THR A 94 -0.48 2.83 20.81
CA THR A 94 0.34 4.03 20.93
C THR A 94 -0.30 5.13 20.11
N ASP A 95 -0.54 6.28 20.74
CA ASP A 95 -0.95 7.53 20.10
C ASP A 95 0.13 8.57 20.39
N TRP A 96 0.68 9.18 19.35
CA TRP A 96 1.73 10.19 19.49
C TRP A 96 1.16 11.62 19.61
N GLY A 97 -0.14 11.80 19.42
CA GLY A 97 -0.82 13.09 19.51
C GLY A 97 -0.49 14.06 18.36
N ASP A 98 0.18 13.57 17.34
CA ASP A 98 0.66 14.31 16.18
C ASP A 98 -0.07 13.91 14.89
N GLY A 99 -1.29 13.37 15.00
CA GLY A 99 -2.04 12.86 13.86
C GLY A 99 -1.57 11.49 13.38
N THR A 100 -0.77 10.79 14.18
CA THR A 100 -0.39 9.40 13.92
C THR A 100 -0.58 8.53 15.16
N GLY A 101 -0.84 7.24 14.93
CA GLY A 101 -0.89 6.24 15.99
C GLY A 101 -0.95 4.81 15.46
N CYS A 102 -0.81 3.83 16.34
CA CYS A 102 -0.82 2.43 15.96
C CYS A 102 -1.36 1.50 17.05
N ILE A 103 -1.73 0.29 16.64
CA ILE A 103 -2.02 -0.84 17.50
C ILE A 103 -1.16 -2.03 17.06
N CYS A 104 -0.30 -2.51 17.94
CA CYS A 104 0.47 -3.72 17.72
C CYS A 104 -0.26 -4.93 18.31
N THR A 105 -0.39 -5.98 17.51
CA THR A 105 -0.90 -7.30 17.90
C THR A 105 0.19 -8.37 17.71
N PRO A 106 -0.01 -9.62 18.14
CA PRO A 106 0.92 -10.70 17.84
C PRO A 106 0.96 -11.12 16.36
N TYR A 107 0.02 -10.64 15.53
CA TYR A 107 -0.18 -11.13 14.16
C TYR A 107 0.05 -10.07 13.09
N PHE A 108 -0.16 -8.81 13.45
CA PHE A 108 -0.05 -7.65 12.56
C PHE A 108 -0.03 -6.36 13.36
N ARG A 109 0.31 -5.26 12.67
CA ARG A 109 0.25 -3.89 13.19
C ARG A 109 -0.76 -3.08 12.39
N TYR A 110 -1.68 -2.42 13.09
CA TYR A 110 -2.56 -1.41 12.49
C TYR A 110 -1.96 -0.02 12.70
N SER A 111 -1.90 0.81 11.65
CA SER A 111 -1.56 2.25 11.74
C SER A 111 -2.75 3.09 11.29
N SER A 112 -2.86 4.28 11.86
CA SER A 112 -3.73 5.35 11.39
C SER A 112 -2.93 6.65 11.39
N SER A 113 -2.87 7.32 10.25
CA SER A 113 -2.12 8.57 10.08
C SER A 113 -2.87 9.56 9.21
N VAL A 114 -2.62 10.85 9.46
CA VAL A 114 -3.13 11.95 8.64
C VAL A 114 -2.00 12.88 8.26
N PHE A 115 -1.91 13.17 6.97
CA PHE A 115 -0.93 14.09 6.41
C PHE A 115 -1.60 14.98 5.37
N GLN A 116 -1.00 16.13 5.08
CA GLN A 116 -1.39 17.01 3.99
C GLN A 116 -1.05 16.36 2.65
N ASP A 117 -1.98 16.40 1.70
CA ASP A 117 -1.79 15.87 0.36
C ASP A 117 -0.77 16.71 -0.43
N ALA A 118 0.20 16.05 -1.06
CA ALA A 118 1.28 16.69 -1.81
C ALA A 118 0.79 17.35 -3.10
N ASP A 119 -0.21 16.74 -3.75
CA ASP A 119 -0.76 17.18 -5.04
C ASP A 119 -1.98 18.10 -4.84
N ALA A 120 -2.63 18.03 -3.68
CA ALA A 120 -3.75 18.88 -3.28
C ALA A 120 -3.53 19.51 -1.89
N PRO A 121 -2.74 20.61 -1.77
CA PRO A 121 -2.32 21.16 -0.48
C PRO A 121 -3.47 21.60 0.46
N ASP A 122 -4.68 21.79 -0.04
CA ASP A 122 -5.88 22.13 0.74
C ASP A 122 -6.60 20.89 1.32
N GLN A 123 -6.12 19.69 1.01
CA GLN A 123 -6.65 18.40 1.44
C GLN A 123 -5.76 17.74 2.49
N ALA A 124 -6.42 17.02 3.39
CA ALA A 124 -5.81 16.10 4.33
C ALA A 124 -6.11 14.67 3.88
N THR A 125 -5.07 13.86 3.81
CA THR A 125 -5.12 12.45 3.44
C THR A 125 -5.02 11.61 4.69
N TRP A 126 -6.05 10.81 4.92
CA TRP A 126 -6.11 9.77 5.91
C TRP A 126 -5.55 8.49 5.31
N ARG A 127 -4.61 7.88 6.02
CA ARG A 127 -4.08 6.57 5.67
C ARG A 127 -4.27 5.63 6.84
N ARG A 128 -4.98 4.55 6.59
CA ARG A 128 -5.08 3.39 7.48
C ARG A 128 -4.36 2.24 6.84
N GLU A 129 -3.63 1.48 7.62
CA GLU A 129 -2.91 0.33 7.07
C GLU A 129 -2.75 -0.79 8.08
N VAL A 130 -2.65 -2.01 7.57
CA VAL A 130 -2.25 -3.21 8.30
C VAL A 130 -0.95 -3.71 7.70
N THR A 131 0.11 -3.71 8.51
CA THR A 131 1.48 -4.08 8.16
C THR A 131 2.03 -5.13 9.12
N GLN A 132 3.29 -5.56 8.92
CA GLN A 132 3.97 -6.54 9.78
C GLN A 132 3.15 -7.82 9.96
N ILE A 133 2.60 -8.33 8.85
CA ILE A 133 1.72 -9.49 8.85
C ILE A 133 2.58 -10.74 9.05
N GLU A 134 2.49 -11.33 10.23
CA GLU A 134 3.25 -12.53 10.60
C GLU A 134 2.70 -13.79 9.91
N ASP A 135 1.38 -13.85 9.73
CA ASP A 135 0.70 -15.00 9.14
C ASP A 135 -0.62 -14.58 8.45
N LEU A 136 -0.73 -14.91 7.16
CA LEU A 136 -1.89 -14.62 6.34
C LEU A 136 -3.20 -15.20 6.89
N ARG A 137 -3.14 -16.34 7.59
CA ARG A 137 -4.33 -16.98 8.16
C ARG A 137 -5.09 -16.06 9.10
N HIS A 138 -4.43 -15.10 9.74
CA HIS A 138 -5.06 -14.16 10.65
C HIS A 138 -5.70 -12.96 9.96
N VAL A 139 -5.17 -12.52 8.81
CA VAL A 139 -5.73 -11.40 8.04
C VAL A 139 -6.75 -11.85 6.99
N LEU A 140 -6.77 -13.15 6.66
CA LEU A 140 -7.77 -13.79 5.79
C LEU A 140 -8.98 -14.35 6.57
N ASP A 141 -8.97 -14.28 7.90
CA ASP A 141 -10.03 -14.77 8.78
C ASP A 141 -11.24 -13.81 8.80
N ASP A 142 -12.46 -14.35 8.88
CA ASP A 142 -13.70 -13.55 8.99
C ASP A 142 -13.67 -12.58 10.18
N ARG A 143 -12.98 -12.93 11.26
CA ARG A 143 -12.76 -12.05 12.42
C ARG A 143 -12.02 -10.79 12.03
N PHE A 144 -11.00 -10.88 11.18
CA PHE A 144 -10.29 -9.71 10.68
C PHE A 144 -11.22 -8.83 9.87
N ASN A 145 -11.96 -9.44 8.92
CA ASN A 145 -12.91 -8.71 8.09
C ASN A 145 -14.02 -8.06 8.93
N SER A 146 -14.45 -8.66 10.05
CA SER A 146 -15.43 -8.05 10.94
C SER A 146 -14.91 -6.80 11.68
N VAL A 147 -13.60 -6.70 11.90
CA VAL A 147 -12.98 -5.54 12.57
C VAL A 147 -12.71 -4.41 11.57
N PHE A 148 -12.20 -4.76 10.39
CA PHE A 148 -11.72 -3.82 9.39
C PHE A 148 -12.63 -3.68 8.17
N CYS A 149 -13.88 -4.15 8.27
CA CYS A 149 -14.85 -4.21 7.19
C CYS A 149 -14.82 -2.96 6.31
N GLU A 150 -14.55 -3.12 5.02
CA GLU A 150 -14.53 -2.05 4.01
C GLU A 150 -13.61 -0.87 4.36
N GLN A 151 -12.53 -1.10 5.10
CA GLN A 151 -11.54 -0.06 5.40
C GLN A 151 -10.44 0.05 4.36
N PHE A 152 -10.14 -1.04 3.64
CA PHE A 152 -9.00 -1.14 2.74
C PHE A 152 -9.48 -1.36 1.30
N ASP A 153 -8.84 -0.67 0.37
CA ASP A 153 -9.02 -0.79 -1.08
C ASP A 153 -7.74 -1.25 -1.78
N THR A 154 -6.61 -1.19 -1.08
CA THR A 154 -5.29 -1.31 -1.70
C THR A 154 -4.49 -2.43 -1.03
N VAL A 155 -3.83 -3.26 -1.84
CA VAL A 155 -2.67 -4.05 -1.40
C VAL A 155 -1.42 -3.34 -1.87
N GLU A 156 -0.52 -3.06 -0.94
CA GLU A 156 0.74 -2.40 -1.20
C GLU A 156 1.89 -3.35 -0.87
N VAL A 157 2.88 -3.42 -1.75
CA VAL A 157 4.13 -4.17 -1.56
C VAL A 157 5.29 -3.18 -1.63
N VAL A 158 6.07 -3.10 -0.55
CA VAL A 158 7.23 -2.22 -0.46
C VAL A 158 8.52 -3.03 -0.66
N PRO A 159 9.21 -2.92 -1.80
CA PRO A 159 10.45 -3.67 -2.04
C PRO A 159 11.63 -3.18 -1.18
N THR A 160 12.71 -3.97 -1.12
CA THR A 160 13.95 -3.60 -0.39
C THR A 160 14.75 -2.51 -1.07
N THR A 161 14.60 -2.46 -2.39
CA THR A 161 15.33 -1.59 -3.29
C THR A 161 14.29 -0.86 -4.11
N ALA A 162 14.62 0.36 -4.54
CA ALA A 162 13.73 1.12 -5.40
C ALA A 162 13.42 0.33 -6.68
N ILE A 163 12.20 0.43 -7.16
CA ILE A 163 11.76 -0.16 -8.44
C ILE A 163 12.33 0.68 -9.57
N ASP A 164 12.96 0.04 -10.54
CA ASP A 164 13.34 0.67 -11.79
C ASP A 164 12.11 0.79 -12.69
N LEU A 165 11.50 1.99 -12.70
CA LEU A 165 10.28 2.23 -13.48
C LEU A 165 10.52 2.18 -14.98
N GLU A 166 11.71 2.58 -15.46
CA GLU A 166 12.03 2.52 -16.90
C GLU A 166 12.03 1.05 -17.37
N GLU A 167 12.71 0.18 -16.62
CA GLU A 167 12.74 -1.26 -16.93
C GLU A 167 11.34 -1.89 -16.87
N VAL A 168 10.54 -1.53 -15.87
CA VAL A 168 9.16 -2.03 -15.74
C VAL A 168 8.31 -1.61 -16.93
N ILE A 169 8.39 -0.34 -17.35
CA ILE A 169 7.65 0.19 -18.50
C ILE A 169 8.10 -0.52 -19.78
N ASP A 170 9.40 -0.56 -20.06
CA ASP A 170 9.96 -1.22 -21.25
C ASP A 170 9.49 -2.69 -21.35
N ARG A 171 9.50 -3.39 -20.21
CA ARG A 171 9.03 -4.77 -20.14
C ARG A 171 7.54 -4.87 -20.42
N LEU A 172 6.70 -4.02 -19.82
CA LEU A 172 5.25 -4.04 -20.06
C LEU A 172 4.91 -3.74 -21.52
N GLU A 173 5.56 -2.74 -22.13
CA GLU A 173 5.38 -2.39 -23.54
C GLU A 173 5.85 -3.52 -24.48
N SER A 174 6.87 -4.28 -24.07
CA SER A 174 7.36 -5.43 -24.86
C SER A 174 6.37 -6.61 -24.93
N VAL A 175 5.42 -6.71 -24.00
CA VAL A 175 4.41 -7.79 -23.99
C VAL A 175 3.48 -7.71 -25.20
N GLN A 176 3.31 -6.52 -25.80
CA GLN A 176 2.45 -6.27 -26.97
C GLN A 176 1.05 -6.90 -26.85
N ASP A 177 0.44 -6.83 -25.66
CA ASP A 177 -0.93 -7.31 -25.40
C ASP A 177 -1.88 -6.13 -25.33
N GLU A 178 -2.83 -6.05 -26.27
CA GLU A 178 -3.81 -4.97 -26.39
C GLU A 178 -4.74 -4.85 -25.17
N ARG A 179 -4.76 -5.87 -24.29
CA ARG A 179 -5.57 -5.88 -23.06
C ARG A 179 -4.88 -5.20 -21.89
N ILE A 180 -3.66 -4.69 -22.08
CA ILE A 180 -2.85 -4.01 -21.08
C ILE A 180 -2.69 -2.55 -21.50
N TRP A 181 -3.16 -1.63 -20.66
CA TRP A 181 -2.91 -0.20 -20.82
C TRP A 181 -1.92 0.27 -19.78
N VAL A 182 -0.89 0.99 -20.22
CA VAL A 182 0.18 1.52 -19.39
C VAL A 182 0.14 3.04 -19.50
N GLU A 183 0.04 3.73 -18.38
CA GLU A 183 0.09 5.18 -18.28
C GLU A 183 1.24 5.60 -17.35
N TYR A 184 2.03 6.58 -17.75
CA TYR A 184 3.11 7.13 -16.95
C TYR A 184 3.29 8.61 -17.30
N ASP A 185 3.88 9.38 -16.38
CA ASP A 185 4.18 10.78 -16.63
C ASP A 185 5.53 10.96 -17.35
N ARG A 186 5.80 12.17 -17.85
CA ARG A 186 7.03 12.49 -18.57
C ARG A 186 8.29 12.28 -17.72
N HIS A 187 8.16 12.38 -16.40
CA HIS A 187 9.28 12.28 -15.47
C HIS A 187 9.47 10.87 -14.92
N ILE A 188 8.62 9.92 -15.32
CA ILE A 188 8.65 8.52 -14.88
C ILE A 188 8.66 8.46 -13.35
N THR A 189 7.76 9.22 -12.74
CA THR A 189 7.56 9.24 -11.28
C THR A 189 6.59 8.16 -10.84
N PHE A 190 5.77 7.65 -11.76
CA PHE A 190 4.90 6.50 -11.56
C PHE A 190 4.60 5.80 -12.89
N CYS A 191 4.13 4.55 -12.78
CA CYS A 191 3.52 3.77 -13.85
C CYS A 191 2.18 3.21 -13.35
N GLU A 192 1.10 3.44 -14.08
CA GLU A 192 -0.21 2.85 -13.85
C GLU A 192 -0.51 1.81 -14.93
N VAL A 193 -0.97 0.64 -14.51
CA VAL A 193 -1.34 -0.46 -15.42
C VAL A 193 -2.80 -0.82 -15.18
N THR A 194 -3.57 -0.88 -16.26
CA THR A 194 -4.98 -1.32 -16.27
C THR A 194 -5.13 -2.53 -17.20
N LEU A 195 -5.98 -3.48 -16.82
CA LEU A 195 -6.22 -4.70 -17.60
C LEU A 195 -7.71 -4.80 -18.00
N GLU A 196 -8.01 -5.22 -19.23
CA GLU A 196 -9.37 -5.15 -19.82
C GLU A 196 -10.47 -5.82 -18.99
N ASP A 197 -10.15 -6.92 -18.33
CA ASP A 197 -11.10 -7.72 -17.55
C ASP A 197 -10.92 -7.60 -16.03
N HIS A 198 -10.10 -6.66 -15.55
CA HIS A 198 -9.82 -6.51 -14.11
C HIS A 198 -10.17 -5.08 -13.68
N PRO A 199 -11.10 -4.91 -12.73
CA PRO A 199 -11.50 -3.57 -12.29
C PRO A 199 -10.41 -2.90 -11.45
N GLU A 200 -9.42 -3.66 -10.95
CA GLU A 200 -8.32 -3.11 -10.19
C GLU A 200 -7.31 -2.40 -11.10
N ARG A 201 -6.75 -1.30 -10.58
CA ARG A 201 -5.61 -0.63 -11.19
C ARG A 201 -4.34 -0.97 -10.44
N ILE A 202 -3.27 -1.20 -11.17
CA ILE A 202 -1.93 -1.37 -10.60
C ILE A 202 -1.23 -0.02 -10.67
N ARG A 203 -0.68 0.46 -9.56
CA ARG A 203 0.15 1.67 -9.51
C ARG A 203 1.53 1.29 -8.99
N ILE A 204 2.56 1.73 -9.70
CA ILE A 204 3.95 1.44 -9.39
C ILE A 204 4.68 2.76 -9.25
N THR A 205 5.34 2.97 -8.12
CA THR A 205 6.28 4.07 -7.89
C THR A 205 7.66 3.47 -7.59
N PRO A 206 8.73 4.28 -7.50
CA PRO A 206 10.03 3.75 -7.07
C PRO A 206 9.96 3.07 -5.70
N GLU A 207 9.03 3.46 -4.84
CA GLU A 207 8.93 2.98 -3.46
C GLU A 207 7.94 1.83 -3.27
N ALA A 208 6.98 1.63 -4.17
CA ALA A 208 5.88 0.69 -3.93
C ALA A 208 5.25 0.15 -5.20
N PHE A 209 4.74 -1.08 -5.07
CA PHE A 209 3.80 -1.68 -6.01
C PHE A 209 2.43 -1.79 -5.33
N GLN A 210 1.40 -1.22 -5.94
CA GLN A 210 0.05 -1.12 -5.37
C GLN A 210 -0.98 -1.73 -6.31
N ILE A 211 -1.88 -2.54 -5.77
CA ILE A 211 -3.10 -3.00 -6.46
C ILE A 211 -4.27 -2.31 -5.78
N ILE A 212 -4.91 -1.40 -6.51
CA ILE A 212 -5.94 -0.50 -6.01
C ILE A 212 -7.29 -0.97 -6.58
N HIS A 213 -8.20 -1.36 -5.70
CA HIS A 213 -9.57 -1.69 -6.05
C HIS A 213 -10.44 -0.41 -6.10
N PRO A 214 -11.43 -0.34 -7.00
CA PRO A 214 -12.36 0.79 -7.05
C PRO A 214 -13.33 0.80 -5.86
N ASP A 215 -13.62 -0.38 -5.32
CA ASP A 215 -14.40 -0.58 -4.10
C ASP A 215 -13.48 -0.98 -2.93
N ARG A 216 -14.03 -1.18 -1.74
CA ARG A 216 -13.30 -1.63 -0.55
C ARG A 216 -13.66 -3.08 -0.22
N PRO A 217 -13.10 -4.08 -0.93
CA PRO A 217 -13.52 -5.46 -0.77
C PRO A 217 -12.96 -6.06 0.53
N SER A 218 -13.27 -7.35 0.75
CA SER A 218 -12.68 -8.09 1.87
C SER A 218 -11.15 -8.20 1.73
N SER A 219 -10.46 -8.36 2.86
CA SER A 219 -9.02 -8.64 2.87
C SER A 219 -8.65 -9.85 2.02
N LYS A 220 -9.50 -10.88 1.98
CA LYS A 220 -9.30 -12.05 1.13
C LYS A 220 -9.24 -11.68 -0.35
N THR A 221 -10.19 -10.88 -0.83
CA THR A 221 -10.21 -10.42 -2.22
C THR A 221 -8.96 -9.60 -2.56
N LEU A 222 -8.53 -8.73 -1.65
CA LEU A 222 -7.30 -7.95 -1.79
C LEU A 222 -6.08 -8.88 -2.00
N PHE A 223 -5.90 -9.87 -1.13
CA PHE A 223 -4.80 -10.84 -1.27
C PHE A 223 -4.94 -11.76 -2.49
N ASP A 224 -6.16 -12.18 -2.85
CA ASP A 224 -6.40 -12.98 -4.06
C ASP A 224 -5.98 -12.20 -5.32
N SER A 225 -6.20 -10.88 -5.34
CA SER A 225 -5.69 -9.99 -6.40
C SER A 225 -4.17 -9.91 -6.41
N LEU A 226 -3.53 -9.81 -5.25
CA LEU A 226 -2.07 -9.87 -5.15
C LEU A 226 -1.49 -11.17 -5.73
N PHE A 227 -2.01 -12.33 -5.32
CA PHE A 227 -1.52 -13.61 -5.82
C PHE A 227 -1.78 -13.79 -7.32
N ARG A 228 -2.95 -13.37 -7.80
CA ARG A 228 -3.27 -13.38 -9.22
C ARG A 228 -2.29 -12.53 -10.03
N MET A 229 -2.00 -11.31 -9.58
CA MET A 229 -1.08 -10.42 -10.28
C MET A 229 0.36 -10.91 -10.21
N GLN A 230 0.79 -11.50 -9.09
CA GLN A 230 2.07 -12.20 -9.04
C GLN A 230 2.13 -13.30 -10.09
N THR A 231 1.14 -14.18 -10.18
CA THR A 231 1.15 -15.25 -11.19
C THR A 231 1.14 -14.69 -12.61
N LYS A 232 0.42 -13.60 -12.89
CA LYS A 232 0.38 -13.02 -14.25
C LYS A 232 1.67 -12.27 -14.63
N LEU A 233 2.27 -11.53 -13.69
CA LEU A 233 3.44 -10.69 -13.96
C LEU A 233 4.77 -11.45 -13.79
N LEU A 234 4.86 -12.38 -12.84
CA LEU A 234 6.02 -13.25 -12.59
C LEU A 234 5.93 -14.59 -13.33
N GLY A 235 4.73 -15.09 -13.62
CA GLY A 235 4.48 -16.43 -14.16
C GLY A 235 4.52 -16.53 -15.69
N ALA A 236 5.57 -15.97 -16.31
CA ALA A 236 6.19 -16.66 -17.43
C ALA A 236 6.97 -17.93 -16.97
N ASN A 237 7.00 -18.26 -15.67
CA ASN A 237 7.40 -19.58 -15.15
C ASN A 237 6.88 -19.83 -13.73
N LEU A 238 5.85 -20.68 -13.60
CA LEU A 238 5.71 -21.61 -12.47
C LEU A 238 5.33 -22.97 -13.05
N PRO A 239 5.97 -24.07 -12.61
CA PRO A 239 5.73 -25.40 -13.16
C PRO A 239 4.28 -25.83 -12.88
N HIS A 240 3.62 -26.36 -13.90
CA HIS A 240 2.45 -27.19 -13.72
C HIS A 240 2.83 -28.36 -12.80
N ASP A 241 2.25 -28.40 -11.61
CA ASP A 241 2.26 -29.63 -10.81
C ASP A 241 1.18 -30.54 -11.40
N GLU A 242 1.59 -31.41 -12.31
CA GLU A 242 0.85 -32.63 -12.62
C GLU A 242 1.06 -33.60 -11.44
N SER A 243 0.00 -33.87 -10.67
CA SER A 243 -0.33 -35.18 -10.07
C SER A 243 -1.68 -35.14 -9.35
#